data_AF-A0A8H5SUL1-F1
#
_entry.id   AF-A0A8H5SUL1-F1
#
_cell.length_a   1.000
_cell.length_b   1.000
_cell.length_c   1.000
_cell.angle_alpha   90.00
_cell.angle_beta   90.00
_cell.angle_gamma   90.00
#
_symmetry.space_group_name_H-M   'P 1'
#
loop_
_entity.id
_entity.type
_entity.pdbx_description
1 polymer ?
#
loop_
_entity_poly.entity_id
_entity_poly.type
_entity_poly.pdbx_seq_one_letter_code
_entity_poly.pdbx_strand_id
1 'polypeptide(L)'
;MLDENARRVLLDGLPLAITIIVSIFLGLAIIAVTIRLTVRLSDGTFGADDWLILAGTLTYIADSALAVYGASVGIGSKDKDTNPWLAMEGQKIFIIWITVYVVAVALIKSSVCVTLGRIADTAAPILRYAIWVLFGITWASCIATFFGILAFCRPIHAFWDPTLVRQGKATCGGGEALIGLSHTNTATSIITDVGCVVVPGFLLWKTQMSIMSKMQVLCLLSLASVASIATVVRAPFISSFRHPEDNLKYHIGYIVLFSCVEIGVEVFSIDGFQGRETDIMVFGTVRRNDHHEIGFLKDMRRMNVALICAKLALTVVGNRATLTQGIGDDESSMV
;
A
#
# COMPACT_ATOMS: atom_id res chain seq x y z
N MET A 1 9.15 38.59 -2.58
CA MET A 1 9.39 38.25 -4.00
C MET A 1 9.84 36.80 -4.02
N LEU A 2 9.17 35.96 -4.81
CA LEU A 2 9.67 34.61 -5.09
C LEU A 2 10.94 34.75 -5.93
N ASP A 3 11.97 33.98 -5.61
CA ASP A 3 13.18 33.93 -6.42
C ASP A 3 12.87 33.24 -7.76
N GLU A 4 12.96 34.00 -8.86
CA GLU A 4 12.70 33.49 -10.22
C GLU A 4 13.70 32.41 -10.64
N ASN A 5 14.88 32.36 -10.01
CA ASN A 5 15.90 31.36 -10.27
C ASN A 5 15.84 30.15 -9.34
N ALA A 6 14.95 30.15 -8.35
CA ALA A 6 14.77 29.01 -7.48
C ALA A 6 14.40 27.77 -8.30
N ARG A 7 15.05 26.64 -7.99
CA ARG A 7 14.78 25.33 -8.59
C ARG A 7 14.12 24.35 -7.60
N ARG A 8 13.97 24.77 -6.34
CA ARG A 8 13.34 23.99 -5.28
C ARG A 8 12.49 24.89 -4.39
N VAL A 9 11.39 24.36 -3.87
CA VAL A 9 10.60 25.01 -2.82
C VAL A 9 11.18 24.67 -1.45
N LEU A 10 10.96 25.55 -0.48
CA LEU A 10 11.09 25.20 0.92
C LEU A 10 10.13 24.05 1.25
N LEU A 11 10.62 22.98 1.87
CA LEU A 11 9.78 21.86 2.28
C LEU A 11 9.07 22.22 3.59
N ASP A 12 7.90 22.83 3.49
CA ASP A 12 6.99 23.09 4.61
C ASP A 12 5.60 22.50 4.34
N GLY A 13 4.82 22.24 5.41
CA GLY A 13 3.45 21.72 5.27
C GLY A 13 3.33 20.41 4.49
N LEU A 14 2.57 20.42 3.39
CA LEU A 14 2.24 19.23 2.60
C LEU A 14 3.47 18.64 1.85
N PRO A 15 4.31 19.42 1.14
CA PRO A 15 5.56 18.90 0.54
C PRO A 15 6.47 18.17 1.54
N LEU A 16 6.57 18.69 2.76
CA LEU A 16 7.32 18.03 3.84
C LEU A 16 6.64 16.71 4.26
N ALA A 17 5.31 16.72 4.42
CA ALA A 17 4.54 15.52 4.74
C ALA A 17 4.69 14.43 3.67
N ILE A 18 4.64 14.78 2.38
CA ILE A 18 4.91 13.86 1.26
C ILE A 18 6.28 13.23 1.44
N THR A 19 7.32 14.05 1.62
CA THR A 19 8.70 13.57 1.74
C THR A 19 8.87 12.58 2.91
N ILE A 20 8.35 12.92 4.09
CA ILE A 20 8.50 12.10 5.29
C ILE A 20 7.68 10.82 5.19
N ILE A 21 6.37 10.93 4.89
CA ILE A 21 5.45 9.80 4.92
C ILE A 21 5.81 8.78 3.84
N VAL A 22 6.09 9.24 2.61
CA VAL A 22 6.48 8.35 1.50
C VAL A 22 7.79 7.63 1.83
N SER A 23 8.78 8.31 2.41
CA SER A 23 10.04 7.67 2.81
C SER A 23 9.85 6.60 3.89
N ILE A 24 8.95 6.82 4.85
CA ILE A 24 8.62 5.84 5.90
C ILE A 24 7.98 4.60 5.28
N PHE A 25 6.94 4.76 4.47
CA PHE A 25 6.26 3.62 3.83
C PHE A 25 7.17 2.86 2.86
N LEU A 26 8.04 3.57 2.13
CA LEU A 26 9.06 2.94 1.31
C LEU A 26 10.02 2.09 2.14
N GLY A 27 10.52 2.62 3.26
CA GLY A 27 11.39 1.89 4.17
C GLY A 27 10.73 0.62 4.72
N LEU A 28 9.48 0.72 5.16
CA LEU A 28 8.70 -0.43 5.64
C LEU A 28 8.48 -1.47 4.54
N ALA A 29 8.14 -1.04 3.32
CA ALA A 29 7.94 -1.93 2.18
C ALA A 29 9.23 -2.68 1.79
N ILE A 30 10.38 -1.99 1.74
CA ILE A 30 11.68 -2.61 1.44
C ILE A 30 12.06 -3.63 2.52
N ILE A 31 11.88 -3.29 3.80
CA ILE A 31 12.17 -4.22 4.91
C ILE A 31 11.28 -5.46 4.79
N ALA A 32 9.98 -5.30 4.59
CA ALA A 32 9.02 -6.39 4.49
C ALA A 32 9.38 -7.34 3.33
N VAL A 33 9.60 -6.79 2.13
CA VAL A 33 9.98 -7.58 0.94
C VAL A 33 11.35 -8.23 1.10
N THR A 34 12.32 -7.56 1.73
CA THR A 34 13.64 -8.15 1.98
C THR A 34 13.51 -9.37 2.89
N ILE A 35 12.77 -9.24 4.01
CA ILE A 35 12.49 -10.35 4.91
C ILE A 35 11.83 -11.50 4.14
N ARG A 36 10.77 -11.21 3.39
CA ARG A 36 10.06 -12.20 2.56
C ARG A 36 11.00 -12.96 1.63
N LEU A 37 11.82 -12.24 0.86
CA LEU A 37 12.73 -12.86 -0.11
C LEU A 37 13.79 -13.71 0.58
N THR A 38 14.34 -13.27 1.70
CA THR A 38 15.34 -14.05 2.45
C THR A 38 14.78 -15.36 3.00
N VAL A 39 13.56 -15.34 3.56
CA VAL A 39 12.87 -16.55 4.03
C VAL A 39 12.56 -17.49 2.87
N ARG A 40 12.01 -16.96 1.77
CA ARG A 40 11.65 -17.74 0.57
C ARG A 40 12.85 -18.40 -0.10
N LEU A 41 13.99 -17.70 -0.13
CA LEU A 41 15.25 -18.24 -0.63
C LEU A 41 15.83 -19.30 0.30
N SER A 42 15.77 -19.09 1.62
CA SER A 42 16.20 -20.08 2.62
C SER A 42 15.38 -21.36 2.54
N ASP A 43 14.07 -21.24 2.35
CA ASP A 43 13.14 -22.38 2.24
C ASP A 43 13.13 -23.03 0.85
N GLY A 44 13.80 -22.44 -0.15
CA GLY A 44 13.76 -22.92 -1.53
C GLY A 44 12.37 -22.86 -2.19
N THR A 45 11.46 -22.03 -1.67
CA THR A 45 10.06 -21.94 -2.13
C THR A 45 9.79 -20.72 -3.02
N PHE A 46 10.83 -20.21 -3.68
CA PHE A 46 10.77 -19.03 -4.53
C PHE A 46 9.80 -19.23 -5.72
N GLY A 47 8.80 -18.36 -5.83
CA GLY A 47 7.71 -18.48 -6.79
C GLY A 47 7.61 -17.32 -7.78
N ALA A 48 6.63 -17.42 -8.70
CA ALA A 48 6.30 -16.33 -9.62
C ALA A 48 5.76 -15.08 -8.88
N ASP A 49 5.13 -15.25 -7.71
CA ASP A 49 4.66 -14.15 -6.87
C ASP A 49 5.82 -13.30 -6.31
N ASP A 50 6.96 -13.94 -6.01
CA ASP A 50 8.16 -13.28 -5.50
C ASP A 50 8.86 -12.43 -6.59
N TRP A 51 8.83 -12.88 -7.85
CA TRP A 51 9.29 -12.06 -8.98
C TRP A 51 8.40 -10.84 -9.21
N LEU A 52 7.08 -11.02 -9.12
CA LEU A 52 6.12 -9.93 -9.32
C LEU A 52 6.20 -8.89 -8.21
N ILE A 53 6.33 -9.31 -6.95
CA ILE A 53 6.49 -8.35 -5.84
C ILE A 53 7.83 -7.62 -5.94
N LEU A 54 8.93 -8.31 -6.30
CA LEU A 54 10.23 -7.66 -6.49
C LEU A 54 10.17 -6.59 -7.60
N ALA A 55 9.58 -6.92 -8.76
CA ALA A 55 9.38 -5.97 -9.84
C ALA A 55 8.48 -4.80 -9.43
N GLY A 56 7.40 -5.09 -8.69
CA GLY A 56 6.51 -4.09 -8.12
C GLY A 56 7.21 -3.14 -7.16
N THR A 57 8.01 -3.67 -6.23
CA THR A 57 8.79 -2.89 -5.26
C THR A 57 9.88 -2.04 -5.94
N LEU A 58 10.55 -2.56 -6.97
CA LEU A 58 11.50 -1.76 -7.76
C LEU A 58 10.82 -0.58 -8.43
N THR A 59 9.62 -0.80 -8.97
CA THR A 59 8.82 0.27 -9.59
C THR A 59 8.32 1.26 -8.53
N TYR A 60 7.96 0.78 -7.34
CA TYR A 60 7.56 1.63 -6.20
C TYR A 60 8.72 2.48 -5.64
N ILE A 61 9.96 1.99 -5.67
CA ILE A 61 11.15 2.79 -5.36
C ILE A 61 11.25 3.98 -6.33
N ALA A 62 11.08 3.74 -7.63
CA ALA A 62 11.08 4.79 -8.64
C ALA A 62 9.92 5.78 -8.43
N ASP A 63 8.72 5.26 -8.14
CA ASP A 63 7.53 6.06 -7.83
C ASP A 63 7.76 6.98 -6.63
N SER A 64 8.26 6.43 -5.52
CA SER A 64 8.56 7.18 -4.29
C SER A 64 9.63 8.24 -4.52
N ALA A 65 10.67 7.94 -5.30
CA ALA A 65 11.71 8.91 -5.66
C ALA A 65 11.15 10.07 -6.48
N LEU A 66 10.26 9.79 -7.45
CA LEU A 66 9.57 10.80 -8.23
C LEU A 66 8.62 11.65 -7.37
N ALA A 67 7.92 11.05 -6.40
CA ALA A 67 7.06 11.77 -5.46
C ALA A 67 7.86 12.75 -4.58
N VAL A 68 9.00 12.30 -4.03
CA VAL A 68 9.90 13.14 -3.22
C VAL A 68 10.52 14.27 -4.05
N TYR A 69 11.01 13.96 -5.25
CA TYR A 69 11.51 14.99 -6.16
C TYR A 69 10.39 15.97 -6.56
N GLY A 70 9.21 15.46 -6.88
CA GLY A 70 8.00 16.22 -7.17
C GLY A 70 7.66 17.24 -6.07
N ALA A 71 7.69 16.80 -4.81
CA ALA A 71 7.50 17.68 -3.66
C ALA A 71 8.55 18.80 -3.61
N SER A 72 9.82 18.48 -3.94
CA SER A 72 10.90 19.48 -3.97
C SER A 72 10.74 20.52 -5.09
N VAL A 73 10.07 20.18 -6.20
CA VAL A 73 9.83 21.08 -7.35
C VAL A 73 8.45 21.74 -7.32
N GLY A 74 7.68 21.60 -6.24
CA GLY A 74 6.45 22.37 -5.98
C GLY A 74 5.14 21.57 -6.04
N ILE A 75 5.18 20.24 -6.14
CA ILE A 75 3.98 19.41 -5.90
C ILE A 75 3.59 19.53 -4.42
N GLY A 76 2.33 19.84 -4.15
CA GLY A 76 1.83 20.08 -2.79
C GLY A 76 2.02 21.52 -2.30
N SER A 77 2.70 22.39 -3.05
CA SER A 77 2.83 23.81 -2.72
C SER A 77 1.68 24.62 -3.33
N LYS A 78 1.34 25.76 -2.71
CA LYS A 78 0.35 26.70 -3.24
C LYS A 78 0.92 27.52 -4.39
N ASP A 79 0.09 28.05 -5.27
CA ASP A 79 0.56 28.77 -6.46
C ASP A 79 1.40 30.00 -6.12
N LYS A 80 1.07 30.68 -5.03
CA LYS A 80 1.81 31.82 -4.48
C LYS A 80 3.25 31.51 -4.05
N ASP A 81 3.59 30.24 -3.86
CA ASP A 81 4.89 29.78 -3.37
C ASP A 81 5.75 29.18 -4.52
N THR A 82 5.27 29.26 -5.76
CA THR A 82 5.90 28.66 -6.94
C THR A 82 6.17 29.67 -8.05
N ASN A 83 7.27 29.49 -8.79
CA ASN A 83 7.57 30.26 -10.00
C ASN A 83 7.13 29.48 -11.27
N PRO A 84 7.12 30.11 -12.47
CA PRO A 84 6.68 29.45 -13.70
C PRO A 84 7.47 28.19 -14.05
N TRP A 85 8.78 28.17 -13.77
CA TRP A 85 9.60 27.00 -14.05
C TRP A 85 9.23 25.82 -13.14
N LEU A 86 9.08 26.06 -11.84
CA LEU A 86 8.63 25.05 -10.88
C LEU A 86 7.25 24.50 -11.26
N ALA A 87 6.35 25.35 -11.73
CA ALA A 87 5.04 24.92 -12.20
C ALA A 87 5.15 23.94 -13.39
N MET A 88 6.00 24.25 -14.38
CA MET A 88 6.22 23.38 -15.55
C MET A 88 6.91 22.07 -15.16
N GLU A 89 7.99 22.14 -14.37
CA GLU A 89 8.74 20.95 -13.95
C GLU A 89 7.90 20.06 -13.04
N GLY A 90 7.14 20.62 -12.09
CA GLY A 90 6.21 19.87 -11.24
C GLY A 90 5.15 19.12 -12.04
N GLN A 91 4.57 19.75 -13.06
CA GLN A 91 3.58 19.12 -13.93
C GLN A 91 4.19 17.97 -14.76
N LYS A 92 5.40 18.16 -15.27
CA LYS A 92 6.14 17.11 -15.99
C LYS A 92 6.43 15.91 -15.08
N ILE A 93 6.92 16.15 -13.86
CA ILE A 93 7.20 15.09 -12.89
C ILE A 93 5.93 14.37 -12.47
N PHE A 94 4.81 15.08 -12.30
CA PHE A 94 3.53 14.46 -12.02
C PHE A 94 3.10 13.47 -13.10
N ILE A 95 3.29 13.79 -14.38
CA ILE A 95 2.96 12.89 -15.49
C ILE A 95 3.83 11.63 -15.52
N ILE A 96 5.13 11.79 -15.26
CA ILE A 96 6.04 10.66 -15.17
C ILE A 96 5.64 9.80 -13.97
N TRP A 97 5.38 10.42 -12.82
CA TRP A 97 4.95 9.77 -11.59
C TRP A 97 3.66 8.97 -11.78
N ILE A 98 2.57 9.56 -12.29
CA ILE A 98 1.29 8.85 -12.47
C ILE A 98 1.41 7.64 -13.42
N THR A 99 2.32 7.72 -14.40
CA THR A 99 2.60 6.64 -15.35
C THR A 99 3.36 5.49 -14.68
N VAL A 100 4.32 5.80 -13.81
CA VAL A 100 5.04 4.80 -13.01
C VAL A 100 4.12 4.19 -11.96
N TYR A 101 3.29 5.00 -11.30
CA TYR A 101 2.30 4.60 -10.31
C TYR A 101 1.36 3.51 -10.85
N VAL A 102 0.73 3.70 -12.02
CA VAL A 102 -0.21 2.69 -12.55
C VAL A 102 0.45 1.35 -12.84
N VAL A 103 1.73 1.35 -13.24
CA VAL A 103 2.51 0.13 -13.45
C VAL A 103 2.86 -0.52 -12.11
N ALA A 104 3.28 0.26 -11.11
CA ALA A 104 3.58 -0.25 -9.77
C ALA A 104 2.36 -0.96 -9.15
N VAL A 105 1.20 -0.30 -9.17
CA VAL A 105 -0.07 -0.87 -8.68
C VAL A 105 -0.41 -2.16 -9.42
N ALA A 106 -0.26 -2.20 -10.74
CA ALA A 106 -0.57 -3.39 -11.52
C ALA A 106 0.31 -4.59 -11.15
N LEU A 107 1.62 -4.37 -10.97
CA LEU A 107 2.58 -5.42 -10.60
C LEU A 107 2.33 -5.93 -9.17
N ILE A 108 2.08 -5.03 -8.23
CA ILE A 108 1.88 -5.38 -6.81
C ILE A 108 0.57 -6.13 -6.63
N LYS A 109 -0.55 -5.63 -7.20
CA LYS A 109 -1.83 -6.35 -7.20
C LYS A 109 -1.76 -7.67 -7.95
N SER A 110 -0.92 -7.79 -8.98
CA SER A 110 -0.68 -9.08 -9.65
C SER A 110 -0.05 -10.10 -8.70
N SER A 111 0.93 -9.69 -7.87
CA SER A 111 1.51 -10.57 -6.83
C SER A 111 0.45 -11.01 -5.80
N VAL A 112 -0.42 -10.09 -5.36
CA VAL A 112 -1.56 -10.40 -4.47
C VAL A 112 -2.48 -11.45 -5.12
N CYS A 113 -2.89 -11.23 -6.37
CA CYS A 113 -3.80 -12.12 -7.09
C CYS A 113 -3.19 -13.52 -7.26
N VAL A 114 -1.91 -13.63 -7.61
CA VAL A 114 -1.21 -14.92 -7.72
C VAL A 114 -1.13 -15.61 -6.36
N THR A 115 -0.85 -14.87 -5.29
CA THR A 115 -0.81 -15.40 -3.91
C THR A 115 -2.19 -15.94 -3.50
N LEU A 116 -3.25 -15.14 -3.68
CA LEU A 116 -4.62 -15.55 -3.38
C LEU A 116 -5.07 -16.72 -4.25
N GLY A 117 -4.68 -16.76 -5.52
CA GLY A 117 -5.00 -17.84 -6.46
C GLY A 117 -4.45 -19.18 -5.99
N ARG A 118 -3.19 -19.20 -5.54
CA ARG A 118 -2.55 -20.41 -4.99
C ARG A 118 -3.30 -20.95 -3.76
N ILE A 119 -3.76 -20.07 -2.87
CA ILE A 119 -4.51 -20.47 -1.67
C ILE A 119 -5.93 -20.94 -2.06
N ALA A 120 -6.60 -20.21 -2.97
CA ALA A 120 -7.95 -20.51 -3.42
C ALA A 120 -8.05 -21.81 -4.22
N ASP A 121 -7.03 -22.15 -5.03
CA ASP A 121 -6.99 -23.40 -5.81
C ASP A 121 -7.13 -24.64 -4.90
N THR A 122 -6.64 -24.57 -3.66
CA THR A 122 -6.73 -25.68 -2.70
C THR A 122 -8.06 -25.72 -1.95
N ALA A 123 -8.67 -24.55 -1.68
CA ALA A 123 -9.78 -24.45 -0.73
C ALA A 123 -11.14 -24.13 -1.36
N ALA A 124 -11.20 -23.37 -2.47
CA ALA A 124 -12.45 -23.01 -3.15
C ALA A 124 -12.21 -22.67 -4.63
N PRO A 125 -12.30 -23.63 -5.57
CA PRO A 125 -11.98 -23.40 -6.99
C PRO A 125 -12.93 -22.40 -7.67
N ILE A 126 -14.13 -22.17 -7.13
CA ILE A 126 -15.06 -21.14 -7.62
C ILE A 126 -14.50 -19.71 -7.46
N LEU A 127 -13.69 -19.46 -6.42
CA LEU A 127 -13.07 -18.14 -6.17
C LEU A 127 -11.98 -17.81 -7.20
N ARG A 128 -11.45 -18.81 -7.92
CA ARG A 128 -10.46 -18.61 -8.97
C ARG A 128 -10.95 -17.68 -10.07
N TYR A 129 -12.22 -17.84 -10.49
CA TYR A 129 -12.80 -16.97 -11.51
C TYR A 129 -12.83 -15.51 -11.06
N ALA A 130 -13.16 -15.26 -9.79
CA ALA A 130 -13.14 -13.90 -9.23
C ALA A 130 -11.73 -13.31 -9.25
N ILE A 131 -10.71 -14.09 -8.88
CA ILE A 131 -9.30 -13.63 -8.88
C ILE A 131 -8.81 -13.29 -10.30
N TRP A 132 -9.13 -14.11 -11.31
CA TRP A 132 -8.78 -13.81 -12.70
C TRP A 132 -9.50 -12.56 -13.23
N VAL A 133 -10.75 -12.33 -12.81
CA VAL A 133 -11.48 -11.10 -13.15
C VAL A 133 -10.80 -9.88 -12.51
N LEU A 134 -10.42 -9.95 -11.24
CA LEU A 134 -9.68 -8.86 -10.57
C LEU A 134 -8.36 -8.57 -11.26
N PHE A 135 -7.58 -9.61 -11.56
CA PHE A 135 -6.33 -9.50 -12.31
C PHE A 135 -6.53 -8.82 -13.68
N GLY A 136 -7.56 -9.23 -14.43
CA GLY A 136 -7.90 -8.65 -15.71
C GLY A 136 -8.30 -7.18 -15.62
N ILE A 137 -9.12 -6.81 -14.61
CA ILE A 137 -9.52 -5.41 -14.35
C ILE A 137 -8.31 -4.54 -14.04
N THR A 138 -7.39 -5.02 -13.20
CA THR A 138 -6.17 -4.29 -12.84
C THR A 138 -5.32 -3.98 -14.08
N TRP A 139 -5.04 -4.97 -14.93
CA TRP A 139 -4.24 -4.76 -16.14
C TRP A 139 -4.95 -3.93 -17.20
N ALA A 140 -6.26 -4.14 -17.39
CA ALA A 140 -7.05 -3.32 -18.30
C ALA A 140 -7.01 -1.85 -17.89
N SER A 141 -7.15 -1.56 -16.60
CA SER A 141 -7.03 -0.20 -16.05
C SER A 141 -5.63 0.38 -16.25
N CYS A 142 -4.58 -0.38 -15.94
CA CYS A 142 -3.20 0.05 -16.13
C CYS A 142 -2.94 0.44 -17.59
N ILE A 143 -3.32 -0.42 -18.54
CA ILE A 143 -3.12 -0.18 -19.97
C ILE A 143 -3.93 1.05 -20.42
N ALA A 144 -5.20 1.13 -20.06
CA ALA A 144 -6.07 2.24 -20.43
C ALA A 144 -5.53 3.58 -19.92
N THR A 145 -5.11 3.66 -18.65
CA THR A 145 -4.59 4.88 -18.05
C THR A 145 -3.19 5.22 -18.57
N PHE A 146 -2.29 4.25 -18.70
CA PHE A 146 -0.95 4.47 -19.24
C PHE A 146 -0.99 5.07 -20.66
N PHE A 147 -1.69 4.41 -21.59
CA PHE A 147 -1.79 4.90 -22.96
C PHE A 147 -2.69 6.14 -23.06
N GLY A 148 -3.71 6.25 -22.23
CA GLY A 148 -4.59 7.42 -22.19
C GLY A 148 -3.85 8.70 -21.79
N ILE A 149 -2.94 8.62 -20.80
CA ILE A 149 -2.12 9.76 -20.38
C ILE A 149 -1.11 10.14 -21.46
N LEU A 150 -0.40 9.15 -22.03
CA LEU A 150 0.58 9.41 -23.09
C LEU A 150 -0.05 10.00 -24.35
N ALA A 151 -1.29 9.61 -24.67
CA ALA A 151 -2.03 10.09 -25.83
C ALA A 151 -2.86 11.35 -25.55
N PHE A 152 -2.87 11.86 -24.31
CA PHE A 152 -3.75 12.96 -23.90
C PHE A 152 -3.47 14.26 -24.67
N CYS A 153 -2.20 14.59 -24.89
CA CYS A 153 -1.77 15.71 -25.70
C CYS A 153 -0.94 15.24 -26.89
N ARG A 154 -1.13 15.90 -28.03
CA ARG A 154 -0.30 15.75 -29.23
C ARG A 154 0.39 17.07 -29.54
N PRO A 155 1.73 17.18 -29.36
CA PRO A 155 2.64 16.22 -28.72
C PRO A 155 2.53 16.20 -27.18
N ILE A 156 2.99 15.13 -26.52
CA ILE A 156 2.85 14.92 -25.07
C ILE A 156 3.40 16.06 -24.20
N HIS A 157 4.46 16.73 -24.66
CA HIS A 157 5.09 17.81 -23.91
C HIS A 157 4.23 19.08 -23.79
N ALA A 158 3.16 19.19 -24.59
CA ALA A 158 2.16 20.24 -24.42
C ALA A 158 1.35 20.11 -23.12
N PHE A 159 1.43 18.96 -22.43
CA PHE A 159 0.78 18.77 -21.14
C PHE A 159 1.37 19.68 -20.04
N TRP A 160 2.69 19.84 -20.01
CA TRP A 160 3.39 20.68 -19.03
C TRP A 160 3.85 22.02 -19.60
N ASP A 161 3.80 22.20 -20.92
CA ASP A 161 4.03 23.48 -21.58
C ASP A 161 2.74 24.00 -22.25
N PRO A 162 1.90 24.77 -21.52
CA PRO A 162 0.64 25.27 -22.04
C PRO A 162 0.82 26.33 -23.14
N THR A 163 2.04 26.86 -23.35
CA THR A 163 2.29 27.86 -24.39
C THR A 163 2.08 27.29 -25.79
N LEU A 164 2.32 25.98 -25.97
CA LEU A 164 2.13 25.28 -27.23
C LEU A 164 0.67 25.17 -27.65
N VAL A 165 -0.23 24.97 -26.67
CA VAL A 165 -1.67 24.95 -26.90
C VAL A 165 -2.18 26.35 -27.26
N ARG A 166 -1.72 27.38 -26.54
CA ARG A 166 -2.07 28.79 -26.83
C ARG A 166 -1.60 29.24 -28.20
N GLN A 167 -0.47 28.73 -28.67
CA GLN A 167 0.07 29.01 -30.01
C GLN A 167 -0.56 28.17 -31.13
N GLY A 168 -1.50 27.27 -30.82
CA GLY A 168 -2.12 26.37 -31.80
C GLY A 168 -1.19 25.29 -32.35
N LYS A 169 -0.04 25.05 -31.70
CA LYS A 169 0.96 24.04 -32.11
C LYS A 169 0.72 22.66 -31.50
N ALA A 170 -0.22 22.56 -30.57
CA ALA A 170 -0.57 21.32 -29.89
C ALA A 170 -2.07 21.24 -29.63
N THR A 171 -2.59 20.02 -29.61
CA THR A 171 -3.98 19.72 -29.22
C THR A 171 -3.98 18.76 -28.04
N CYS A 172 -4.80 19.07 -27.03
CA CYS A 172 -4.95 18.25 -25.83
C CYS A 172 -6.41 17.85 -25.64
N GLY A 173 -6.64 16.72 -24.97
CA GLY A 173 -7.97 16.30 -24.55
C GLY A 173 -8.64 17.36 -23.66
N GLY A 174 -9.98 17.41 -23.68
CA GLY A 174 -10.73 18.28 -22.77
C GLY A 174 -10.53 17.88 -21.30
N GLY A 175 -10.79 18.79 -20.36
CA GLY A 175 -10.65 18.53 -18.92
C GLY A 175 -11.44 17.29 -18.45
N GLU A 176 -12.62 17.06 -19.00
CA GLU A 176 -13.45 15.89 -18.69
C GLU A 176 -12.81 14.56 -19.15
N ALA A 177 -11.96 14.56 -20.18
CA ALA A 177 -11.24 13.35 -20.60
C ALA A 177 -10.18 12.94 -19.57
N LEU A 178 -9.46 13.91 -18.98
CA LEU A 178 -8.45 13.65 -17.95
C LEU A 178 -9.10 13.19 -16.64
N ILE A 179 -10.20 13.84 -16.27
CA ILE A 179 -11.03 13.51 -15.11
C ILE A 179 -11.61 12.10 -15.26
N GLY A 180 -12.16 11.79 -16.45
CA GLY A 180 -12.68 10.46 -16.76
C GLY A 180 -11.62 9.38 -16.59
N LEU A 181 -10.43 9.58 -17.17
CA LEU A 181 -9.33 8.62 -17.08
C LEU A 181 -8.88 8.40 -15.62
N SER A 182 -8.81 9.47 -14.83
CA SER A 182 -8.40 9.43 -13.42
C SER A 182 -9.47 8.77 -12.54
N HIS A 183 -10.75 9.02 -12.79
CA HIS A 183 -11.85 8.38 -12.08
C HIS A 183 -11.97 6.90 -12.44
N THR A 184 -11.78 6.51 -13.71
CA THR A 184 -11.74 5.10 -14.11
C THR A 184 -10.65 4.38 -13.35
N ASN A 185 -9.42 4.91 -13.32
CA ASN A 185 -8.32 4.30 -12.57
C ASN A 185 -8.59 4.20 -11.06
N THR A 186 -9.20 5.24 -10.48
CA THR A 186 -9.51 5.23 -9.04
C THR A 186 -10.61 4.23 -8.72
N ALA A 187 -11.66 4.15 -9.54
CA ALA A 187 -12.76 3.22 -9.35
C ALA A 187 -12.31 1.76 -9.49
N THR A 188 -11.49 1.43 -10.50
CA THR A 188 -10.94 0.08 -10.67
C THR A 188 -9.99 -0.28 -9.53
N SER A 189 -9.19 0.68 -9.03
CA SER A 189 -8.33 0.47 -7.86
C SER A 189 -9.16 0.12 -6.63
N ILE A 190 -10.22 0.89 -6.32
CA ILE A 190 -11.14 0.59 -5.20
C ILE A 190 -11.80 -0.79 -5.35
N ILE A 191 -12.30 -1.12 -6.55
CA ILE A 191 -12.93 -2.43 -6.81
C ILE A 191 -11.92 -3.56 -6.57
N THR A 192 -10.69 -3.39 -7.03
CA THR A 192 -9.64 -4.40 -6.88
C THR A 192 -9.16 -4.52 -5.43
N ASP A 193 -9.05 -3.41 -4.69
CA ASP A 193 -8.74 -3.42 -3.24
C ASP A 193 -9.80 -4.21 -2.48
N VAL A 194 -11.07 -3.84 -2.64
CA VAL A 194 -12.20 -4.48 -1.95
C VAL A 194 -12.29 -5.95 -2.36
N GLY A 195 -12.09 -6.27 -3.64
CA GLY A 195 -12.03 -7.64 -4.12
C GLY A 195 -10.94 -8.47 -3.42
N CYS A 196 -9.74 -7.92 -3.25
CA CYS A 196 -8.63 -8.57 -2.55
C CYS A 196 -8.88 -8.76 -1.06
N VAL A 197 -9.80 -8.00 -0.44
CA VAL A 197 -10.25 -8.18 0.96
C VAL A 197 -11.35 -9.24 1.06
N VAL A 198 -12.35 -9.17 0.18
CA VAL A 198 -13.55 -10.02 0.22
C VAL A 198 -13.20 -11.48 -0.10
N VAL A 199 -12.35 -11.72 -1.10
CA VAL A 199 -11.95 -13.07 -1.53
C VAL A 199 -11.35 -13.90 -0.38
N PRO A 200 -10.29 -13.47 0.33
CA PRO A 200 -9.76 -14.20 1.48
C PRO A 200 -10.74 -14.23 2.65
N GLY A 201 -11.56 -13.18 2.86
CA GLY A 201 -12.61 -13.19 3.88
C GLY A 201 -13.61 -14.33 3.71
N PHE A 202 -14.04 -14.58 2.47
CA PHE A 202 -14.93 -15.71 2.15
C PHE A 202 -14.22 -17.06 2.27
N LEU A 203 -12.97 -17.14 1.84
CA LEU A 203 -12.15 -18.35 1.93
C LEU A 203 -12.02 -18.83 3.38
N LEU A 204 -11.84 -17.90 4.31
CA LEU A 204 -11.61 -18.17 5.73
C LEU A 204 -12.90 -18.35 6.53
N TRP A 205 -14.05 -17.95 6.01
CA TRP A 205 -15.35 -18.05 6.70
C TRP A 205 -15.73 -19.49 7.04
N LYS A 206 -15.39 -20.44 6.17
CA LYS A 206 -15.71 -21.87 6.35
C LYS A 206 -14.67 -22.61 7.19
N THR A 207 -13.55 -21.96 7.53
CA THR A 207 -12.43 -22.61 8.23
C THR A 207 -12.58 -22.43 9.74
N GLN A 208 -12.68 -23.52 10.50
CA GLN A 208 -12.66 -23.46 11.96
C GLN A 208 -11.24 -23.16 12.45
N MET A 209 -10.92 -21.87 12.54
CA MET A 209 -9.60 -21.43 12.99
C MET A 209 -9.57 -21.09 14.48
N SER A 210 -8.42 -21.31 15.11
CA SER A 210 -8.15 -20.82 16.46
C SER A 210 -8.23 -19.28 16.49
N ILE A 211 -8.58 -18.72 17.64
CA ILE A 211 -8.81 -17.27 17.79
C ILE A 211 -7.56 -16.43 17.48
N MET A 212 -6.37 -17.03 17.58
CA MET A 212 -5.09 -16.41 17.24
C MET A 212 -4.92 -16.23 15.73
N SER A 213 -5.22 -17.27 14.94
CA SER A 213 -5.24 -17.15 13.47
C SER A 213 -6.35 -16.21 13.00
N LYS A 214 -7.48 -16.16 13.72
CA LYS A 214 -8.56 -15.20 13.46
C LYS A 214 -8.11 -13.75 13.68
N MET A 215 -7.30 -13.49 14.70
CA MET A 215 -6.72 -12.17 14.96
C MET A 215 -5.66 -11.76 13.92
N GLN A 216 -4.81 -12.70 13.48
CA GLN A 216 -3.86 -12.43 12.39
C GLN A 216 -4.62 -12.05 11.12
N VAL A 217 -5.61 -12.85 10.71
CA VAL A 217 -6.48 -12.56 9.56
C VAL A 217 -7.20 -11.22 9.68
N LEU A 218 -7.72 -10.89 10.86
CA LEU A 218 -8.35 -9.58 11.11
C LEU A 218 -7.35 -8.42 10.92
N CYS A 219 -6.12 -8.58 11.40
CA CYS A 219 -5.06 -7.59 11.22
C CYS A 219 -4.72 -7.41 9.73
N LEU A 220 -4.65 -8.50 8.96
CA LEU A 220 -4.40 -8.45 7.51
C LEU A 220 -5.51 -7.74 6.74
N LEU A 221 -6.76 -8.11 7.02
CA LEU A 221 -7.93 -7.47 6.41
C LEU A 221 -8.00 -5.98 6.78
N SER A 222 -7.55 -5.62 7.99
CA SER A 222 -7.48 -4.21 8.42
C SER A 222 -6.45 -3.39 7.64
N LEU A 223 -5.27 -3.95 7.32
CA LEU A 223 -4.26 -3.26 6.52
C LEU A 223 -4.75 -3.02 5.08
N ALA A 224 -5.37 -4.02 4.47
CA ALA A 224 -5.95 -3.88 3.14
C ALA A 224 -7.09 -2.84 3.09
N SER A 225 -7.84 -2.67 4.19
CA SER A 225 -8.83 -1.60 4.30
C SER A 225 -8.20 -0.19 4.32
N VAL A 226 -6.99 -0.04 4.87
CA VAL A 226 -6.28 1.24 4.87
C VAL A 226 -5.89 1.65 3.44
N ALA A 227 -5.49 0.70 2.59
CA ALA A 227 -5.23 0.97 1.17
C ALA A 227 -6.51 1.47 0.45
N SER A 228 -7.65 0.81 0.68
CA SER A 228 -8.95 1.24 0.13
C SER A 228 -9.37 2.63 0.63
N ILE A 229 -9.12 2.94 1.90
CA ILE A 229 -9.43 4.26 2.47
C ILE A 229 -8.55 5.33 1.80
N ALA A 230 -7.27 5.06 1.58
CA ALA A 230 -6.38 6.00 0.89
C ALA A 230 -6.87 6.28 -0.55
N THR A 231 -7.31 5.25 -1.29
CA THR A 231 -7.86 5.41 -2.65
C THR A 231 -9.20 6.16 -2.69
N VAL A 232 -10.04 6.00 -1.66
CA VAL A 232 -11.29 6.78 -1.54
C VAL A 232 -11.01 8.24 -1.19
N VAL A 233 -10.08 8.50 -0.25
CA VAL A 233 -9.75 9.86 0.20
C VAL A 233 -9.09 10.68 -0.91
N ARG A 234 -8.36 10.06 -1.85
CA ARG A 234 -7.80 10.80 -3.00
C ARG A 234 -8.83 11.22 -4.05
N ALA A 235 -9.95 10.50 -4.17
CA ALA A 235 -10.95 10.71 -5.22
C ALA A 235 -11.50 12.16 -5.33
N PRO A 236 -11.85 12.87 -4.23
CA PRO A 236 -12.32 14.25 -4.32
C PRO A 236 -11.29 15.22 -4.90
N PHE A 237 -9.99 14.97 -4.69
CA PHE A 237 -8.92 15.84 -5.21
C PHE A 237 -8.79 15.79 -6.73
N ILE A 238 -9.29 14.73 -7.37
CA ILE A 238 -9.36 14.63 -8.85
C ILE A 238 -10.32 15.69 -9.41
N SER A 239 -11.36 16.08 -8.66
CA SER A 239 -12.28 17.12 -9.12
C SER A 239 -11.62 18.50 -9.24
N SER A 240 -10.49 18.72 -8.57
CA SER A 240 -9.69 19.96 -8.68
C SER A 240 -9.15 20.18 -10.10
N PHE A 241 -9.05 19.15 -10.95
CA PHE A 241 -8.71 19.32 -12.37
C PHE A 241 -9.74 20.15 -13.17
N ARG A 242 -10.97 20.35 -12.65
CA ARG A 242 -11.95 21.26 -13.25
C ARG A 242 -11.61 22.73 -13.07
N HIS A 243 -10.86 23.07 -12.02
CA HIS A 243 -10.50 24.45 -11.67
C HIS A 243 -8.96 24.56 -11.59
N PRO A 244 -8.26 24.50 -12.73
CA PRO A 244 -6.79 24.48 -12.74
C PRO A 244 -6.14 25.74 -12.16
N GLU A 245 -6.89 26.86 -12.10
CA GLU A 245 -6.44 28.15 -11.57
C GLU A 245 -6.44 28.20 -10.03
N ASP A 246 -7.09 27.24 -9.34
CA ASP A 246 -7.18 27.23 -7.87
C ASP A 246 -6.24 26.17 -7.26
N ASN A 247 -4.96 26.51 -7.13
CA ASN A 247 -3.97 25.72 -6.39
C ASN A 247 -3.92 24.25 -6.83
N LEU A 248 -4.02 23.98 -8.14
CA LEU A 248 -4.08 22.61 -8.67
C LEU A 248 -2.93 21.73 -8.16
N LYS A 249 -1.70 22.27 -8.09
CA LYS A 249 -0.51 21.57 -7.59
C LYS A 249 -0.62 21.16 -6.11
N TYR A 250 -1.28 21.99 -5.30
CA TYR A 250 -1.55 21.68 -3.89
C TYR A 250 -2.45 20.44 -3.79
N HIS A 251 -3.51 20.40 -4.59
CA HIS A 251 -4.43 19.24 -4.63
C HIS A 251 -3.76 17.99 -5.22
N ILE A 252 -2.93 18.14 -6.27
CA ILE A 252 -2.12 17.04 -6.81
C ILE A 252 -1.21 16.43 -5.73
N GLY A 253 -0.67 17.24 -4.82
CA GLY A 253 0.15 16.73 -3.72
C GLY A 253 -0.58 15.72 -2.82
N TYR A 254 -1.88 15.92 -2.56
CA TYR A 254 -2.68 14.92 -1.85
C TYR A 254 -2.89 13.64 -2.67
N ILE A 255 -3.13 13.76 -3.98
CA ILE A 255 -3.24 12.60 -4.88
C ILE A 255 -1.95 11.77 -4.81
N VAL A 256 -0.79 12.42 -4.91
CA VAL A 256 0.53 11.78 -4.82
C VAL A 256 0.72 11.09 -3.47
N LEU A 257 0.46 11.80 -2.37
CA LEU A 257 0.60 11.27 -1.01
C LEU A 257 -0.20 9.99 -0.81
N PHE A 258 -1.51 10.05 -1.07
CA PHE A 258 -2.40 8.91 -0.81
C PHE A 258 -2.12 7.72 -1.73
N SER A 259 -1.70 7.98 -2.97
CA SER A 259 -1.34 6.92 -3.93
C SER A 259 -0.03 6.22 -3.54
N CYS A 260 0.94 6.94 -3.00
CA CYS A 260 2.17 6.33 -2.47
C CYS A 260 1.89 5.51 -1.20
N VAL A 261 0.98 5.99 -0.34
CA VAL A 261 0.56 5.27 0.88
C VAL A 261 -0.21 4.01 0.53
N GLU A 262 -1.13 4.06 -0.44
CA GLU A 262 -1.85 2.91 -1.00
C GLU A 262 -0.86 1.78 -1.36
N ILE A 263 0.13 2.08 -2.21
CA ILE A 263 1.11 1.08 -2.64
C ILE A 263 1.93 0.54 -1.46
N GLY A 264 2.42 1.42 -0.58
CA GLY A 264 3.23 1.02 0.56
C GLY A 264 2.48 0.08 1.52
N VAL A 265 1.20 0.36 1.76
CA VAL A 265 0.32 -0.48 2.56
C VAL A 265 0.03 -1.81 1.86
N GLU A 266 -0.22 -1.82 0.55
CA GLU A 266 -0.43 -3.05 -0.21
C GLU A 266 0.78 -3.98 -0.11
N VAL A 267 2.00 -3.48 -0.35
CA VAL A 267 3.24 -4.26 -0.23
C VAL A 267 3.39 -4.84 1.18
N PHE A 268 3.18 -4.01 2.21
CA PHE A 268 3.29 -4.45 3.60
C PHE A 268 2.23 -5.50 3.98
N SER A 269 1.01 -5.38 3.44
CA SER A 269 -0.10 -6.29 3.74
C SER A 269 0.13 -7.71 3.21
N ILE A 270 0.85 -7.85 2.10
CA ILE A 270 1.13 -9.14 1.42
C ILE A 270 1.94 -10.08 2.31
N ASP A 271 2.92 -9.55 3.04
CA ASP A 271 3.78 -10.37 3.90
C ASP A 271 3.05 -10.91 5.12
N GLY A 272 2.07 -10.16 5.61
CA GLY A 272 1.23 -10.65 6.68
C GLY A 272 0.39 -11.88 6.30
N PHE A 273 0.05 -12.09 5.01
CA PHE A 273 -0.68 -13.29 4.54
C PHE A 273 0.11 -14.59 4.67
N GLN A 274 1.44 -14.54 4.83
CA GLN A 274 2.27 -15.76 4.87
C GLN A 274 2.43 -16.37 6.27
N GLY A 275 1.86 -15.77 7.33
CA GLY A 275 2.03 -16.18 8.72
C GLY A 275 1.26 -17.44 9.16
N ARG A 276 1.29 -18.52 8.37
CA ARG A 276 0.73 -19.80 8.82
C ARG A 276 1.62 -20.50 9.87
N GLU A 277 2.90 -20.13 9.93
CA GLU A 277 3.89 -20.35 11.02
C GLU A 277 4.88 -19.16 10.96
N THR A 278 5.36 -18.64 12.09
CA THR A 278 6.29 -17.49 12.14
C THR A 278 7.69 -17.95 12.49
N ASP A 279 8.73 -17.53 11.78
CA ASP A 279 10.11 -17.95 12.10
C ASP A 279 10.58 -17.41 13.45
N ILE A 280 10.31 -16.12 13.71
CA ILE A 280 10.64 -15.47 14.98
C ILE A 280 9.37 -14.88 15.57
N MET A 281 9.00 -15.31 16.78
CA MET A 281 7.83 -14.83 17.51
C MET A 281 8.28 -14.04 18.74
N VAL A 282 7.81 -12.81 18.90
CA VAL A 282 8.00 -12.03 20.14
C VAL A 282 6.69 -12.05 20.92
N PHE A 283 6.67 -12.81 22.01
CA PHE A 283 5.49 -12.99 22.84
C PHE A 283 5.56 -12.06 24.07
N GLY A 284 4.81 -10.96 24.02
CA GLY A 284 4.67 -10.03 25.14
C GLY A 284 3.57 -10.50 26.09
N THR A 285 3.87 -10.74 27.37
CA THR A 285 2.86 -11.16 28.34
C THR A 285 1.98 -10.00 28.82
N VAL A 286 2.37 -8.75 28.53
CA VAL A 286 1.67 -7.45 28.80
C VAL A 286 1.27 -7.21 30.28
N ARG A 287 1.44 -8.21 31.16
CA ARG A 287 0.98 -8.19 32.54
C ARG A 287 2.11 -7.82 33.49
N ARG A 288 1.82 -6.82 34.32
CA ARG A 288 2.54 -6.46 35.53
C ARG A 288 1.49 -6.09 36.57
N ASN A 289 1.32 -6.92 37.60
CA ASN A 289 0.44 -6.65 38.73
C ASN A 289 1.08 -7.15 40.04
N ASP A 290 0.68 -6.55 41.15
CA ASP A 290 1.13 -6.93 42.50
C ASP A 290 0.27 -8.07 43.09
N HIS A 291 -0.84 -8.42 42.42
CA HIS A 291 -1.74 -9.52 42.78
C HIS A 291 -1.41 -10.85 42.06
N HIS A 292 -0.34 -10.90 41.26
CA HIS A 292 0.15 -12.07 40.52
C HIS A 292 -0.88 -12.80 39.63
N GLU A 293 -1.97 -12.13 39.23
CA GLU A 293 -2.95 -12.72 38.34
C GLU A 293 -2.44 -12.81 36.90
N ILE A 294 -2.23 -14.02 36.43
CA ILE A 294 -1.75 -14.33 35.08
C ILE A 294 -2.88 -14.40 34.02
N GLY A 295 -4.15 -14.44 34.46
CA GLY A 295 -5.35 -14.33 33.61
C GLY A 295 -5.34 -15.28 32.41
N PHE A 296 -5.32 -14.70 31.20
CA PHE A 296 -5.34 -15.41 29.90
C PHE A 296 -4.20 -16.42 29.71
N LEU A 297 -3.10 -16.31 30.47
CA LEU A 297 -1.99 -17.27 30.44
C LEU A 297 -2.26 -18.56 31.25
N LYS A 298 -3.37 -18.65 32.00
CA LYS A 298 -3.80 -19.92 32.65
C LYS A 298 -4.19 -20.99 31.62
N ASP A 299 -4.60 -20.61 30.41
CA ASP A 299 -4.97 -21.57 29.37
C ASP A 299 -3.72 -22.14 28.67
N MET A 300 -3.22 -23.25 29.23
CA MET A 300 -2.08 -24.02 28.71
C MET A 300 -2.22 -24.41 27.23
N ARG A 301 -3.45 -24.61 26.73
CA ARG A 301 -3.67 -24.97 25.32
C ARG A 301 -3.37 -23.78 24.40
N ARG A 302 -3.68 -22.55 24.83
CA ARG A 302 -3.38 -21.32 24.08
C ARG A 302 -1.91 -20.95 24.14
N MET A 303 -1.27 -21.16 25.29
CA MET A 303 0.17 -20.98 25.42
C MET A 303 0.92 -21.97 24.52
N ASN A 304 0.54 -23.25 24.52
CA ASN A 304 1.14 -24.24 23.62
C ASN A 304 1.00 -23.85 22.15
N VAL A 305 -0.17 -23.35 21.71
CA VAL A 305 -0.38 -22.86 20.33
C VAL A 305 0.52 -21.66 20.01
N ALA A 306 0.67 -20.70 20.92
CA ALA A 306 1.58 -19.56 20.72
C ALA A 306 3.06 -19.97 20.70
N LEU A 307 3.44 -20.97 21.50
CA LEU A 307 4.80 -21.50 21.61
C LEU A 307 5.22 -22.28 20.35
N ILE A 308 4.31 -23.09 19.78
CA ILE A 308 4.61 -23.95 18.62
C ILE A 308 4.53 -23.22 17.28
N CYS A 309 4.05 -21.98 17.25
CA CYS A 309 4.05 -21.16 16.03
C CYS A 309 5.43 -20.59 15.66
N ALA A 310 6.44 -20.68 16.54
CA ALA A 310 7.78 -20.18 16.32
C ALA A 310 8.72 -21.28 15.80
N LYS A 311 9.37 -21.09 14.64
CA LYS A 311 10.31 -22.10 14.07
C LYS A 311 11.76 -21.94 14.50
N LEU A 312 12.24 -20.70 14.58
CA LEU A 312 13.65 -20.36 14.77
C LEU A 312 13.92 -19.69 16.11
N ALA A 313 13.11 -18.74 16.53
CA ALA A 313 13.29 -18.09 17.83
C ALA A 313 11.96 -17.61 18.44
N LEU A 314 11.81 -17.81 19.75
CA LEU A 314 10.72 -17.25 20.55
C LEU A 314 11.33 -16.35 21.62
N THR A 315 11.03 -15.05 21.56
CA THR A 315 11.43 -14.09 22.61
C THR A 315 10.22 -13.74 23.46
N VAL A 316 10.23 -14.17 24.73
CA VAL A 316 9.16 -13.85 25.68
C VAL A 316 9.54 -12.59 26.46
N VAL A 317 8.69 -11.57 26.40
CA VAL A 317 8.87 -10.30 27.13
C VAL A 317 7.79 -10.19 28.20
N GLY A 318 8.17 -10.26 29.47
CA GLY A 318 7.22 -10.28 30.57
C GLY A 318 7.83 -9.92 31.93
N ASN A 319 6.97 -9.57 32.88
CA ASN A 319 7.40 -9.32 34.26
C ASN A 319 7.59 -10.65 35.01
N ARG A 320 8.83 -10.94 35.42
CA ARG A 320 9.19 -12.17 36.13
C ARG A 320 8.35 -12.40 37.38
N ALA A 321 8.15 -11.37 38.21
CA ALA A 321 7.45 -11.50 39.49
C ALA A 321 5.98 -11.89 39.31
N THR A 322 5.30 -11.35 38.30
CA THR A 322 3.91 -11.69 37.98
C THR A 322 3.77 -13.11 37.41
N LEU A 323 4.75 -13.59 36.62
CA LEU A 323 4.67 -14.89 35.94
C LEU A 323 5.08 -16.09 36.82
N THR A 324 5.99 -15.91 37.78
CA THR A 324 6.47 -17.01 38.63
C THR A 324 5.64 -17.24 39.89
N GLN A 325 4.76 -16.30 40.26
CA GLN A 325 3.96 -16.36 41.49
C GLN A 325 2.45 -16.49 41.21
N GLY A 326 2.06 -16.73 39.96
CA GLY A 326 0.67 -16.95 39.59
C GLY A 326 0.13 -18.22 40.24
N ILE A 327 -0.88 -18.08 41.10
CA ILE A 327 -1.57 -19.18 41.76
C ILE A 327 -2.35 -19.95 40.68
N GLY A 328 -1.86 -21.15 40.35
CA GLY A 328 -2.66 -22.16 39.67
C GLY A 328 -3.62 -22.73 40.70
N ASP A 329 -4.92 -22.53 40.49
CA ASP A 329 -5.91 -23.24 41.29
C ASP A 329 -5.91 -24.69 40.78
N ASP A 330 -5.31 -25.59 41.57
CA ASP A 330 -5.37 -27.03 41.37
C ASP A 330 -6.81 -27.51 41.58
N GLU A 331 -7.61 -27.48 40.51
CA GLU A 331 -8.96 -28.06 40.48
C GLU A 331 -9.07 -29.12 39.39
N SER A 332 -8.10 -30.05 39.35
CA SER A 332 -8.12 -31.23 38.46
C SER A 332 -7.82 -32.55 39.19
N SER A 333 -7.98 -32.59 40.51
CA SER A 333 -7.96 -33.85 41.28
C SER A 333 -9.29 -34.04 42.00
N MET A 334 -10.39 -34.16 41.25
CA MET A 334 -11.56 -34.93 41.65
C MET A 334 -12.52 -35.07 40.46
N VAL A 335 -12.87 -36.34 40.19
CA VAL A 335 -13.78 -36.90 39.16
C VAL A 335 -13.15 -37.22 37.81
#